data_AF-A0A9W9ZPD0-F1
#
_entry.id   AF-A0A9W9ZPD0-F1
#
_cell.length_a   1.000
_cell.length_b   1.000
_cell.length_c   1.000
_cell.angle_alpha   90.00
_cell.angle_beta   90.00
_cell.angle_gamma   90.00
#
_symmetry.space_group_name_H-M   'P 1'
#
loop_
_entity.id
_entity.type
_entity.pdbx_description
1 polymer ?
#
loop_
_entity_poly.entity_id
_entity_poly.type
_entity_poly.pdbx_seq_one_letter_code
_entity_poly.pdbx_strand_id
1 'polypeptide(L)'
;MDTNEWLQPSPSGNKPPARGVHTATLVGNQFVLYGGSSNFDQETVQCQEYHGDVHLIEKEQLLSGKSQGPDPTDVPPVAVQGLSMTSRAATVQECETIEEEDSSEYEESSDEQQ
;
A
#
# COMPACT_ATOMS: atom_id res chain seq x y z
N MET A 1 -3.63 -18.51 13.74
CA MET A 1 -2.70 -17.41 14.07
C MET A 1 -3.40 -16.19 13.51
N ASP A 2 -4.39 -15.70 14.24
CA ASP A 2 -5.36 -14.72 13.74
C ASP A 2 -5.70 -13.79 14.90
N THR A 3 -4.66 -13.14 15.46
CA THR A 3 -4.85 -12.26 16.61
C THR A 3 -5.46 -10.91 16.20
N ASN A 4 -5.50 -10.59 14.90
CA ASN A 4 -5.89 -9.27 14.36
C ASN A 4 -5.16 -8.12 15.07
N GLU A 5 -3.88 -8.35 15.38
CA GLU A 5 -3.03 -7.37 16.04
C GLU A 5 -2.01 -6.80 15.06
N TRP A 6 -1.72 -5.52 15.21
CA TRP A 6 -0.61 -4.88 14.53
C TRP A 6 0.72 -5.44 15.05
N LEU A 7 1.66 -5.69 14.15
CA LEU A 7 3.01 -6.11 14.46
C LEU A 7 3.96 -4.97 14.11
N GLN A 8 4.85 -4.59 15.03
CA GLN A 8 5.99 -3.73 14.69
C GLN A 8 7.20 -4.61 14.33
N PRO A 9 7.65 -4.60 13.06
CA PRO A 9 8.79 -5.40 12.64
C PRO A 9 10.10 -4.97 13.32
N SER A 10 11.00 -5.91 13.56
CA SER A 10 12.37 -5.66 14.04
C SER A 10 13.45 -6.20 13.09
N PRO A 11 13.48 -5.74 11.82
CA PRO A 11 14.38 -6.28 10.82
C PRO A 11 15.86 -5.99 11.16
N SER A 12 16.70 -6.99 10.90
CA SER A 12 18.15 -6.96 11.08
C SER A 12 18.88 -7.04 9.73
N GLY A 13 20.18 -6.77 9.72
CA GLY A 13 21.00 -6.81 8.51
C GLY A 13 21.08 -5.47 7.76
N ASN A 14 21.37 -5.54 6.46
CA ASN A 14 21.56 -4.35 5.62
C ASN A 14 20.19 -3.76 5.25
N LYS A 15 19.79 -2.70 5.94
CA LYS A 15 18.50 -2.07 5.76
C LYS A 15 18.60 -0.93 4.74
N PRO A 16 17.64 -0.81 3.81
CA PRO A 16 17.59 0.36 2.94
C PRO A 16 17.44 1.63 3.80
N PRO A 17 18.01 2.78 3.38
CA PRO A 17 17.72 4.06 3.99
C PRO A 17 16.22 4.37 3.90
N ALA A 18 15.73 5.18 4.84
CA ALA A 18 14.34 5.60 4.87
C ALA A 18 13.97 6.29 3.54
N ARG A 19 12.90 5.82 2.90
CA ARG A 19 12.48 6.25 1.56
C ARG A 19 10.98 6.06 1.35
N GLY A 20 10.40 6.89 0.49
CA GLY A 20 9.02 6.78 0.00
C GLY A 20 8.99 6.39 -1.47
N VAL A 21 7.76 6.23 -2.00
CA VAL A 21 7.49 6.03 -3.44
C VAL A 21 8.24 4.83 -4.04
N HIS A 22 8.49 3.80 -3.24
CA HIS A 22 9.09 2.54 -3.66
C HIS A 22 8.00 1.50 -3.94
N THR A 23 8.35 0.43 -4.63
CA THR A 23 7.50 -0.76 -4.74
C THR A 23 8.04 -1.88 -3.86
N ALA A 24 7.16 -2.59 -3.16
CA ALA A 24 7.51 -3.78 -2.39
C ALA A 24 6.55 -4.93 -2.74
N THR A 25 7.08 -6.05 -3.20
CA THR A 25 6.27 -7.21 -3.61
C THR A 25 6.79 -8.49 -2.94
N LEU A 26 5.89 -9.26 -2.34
CA LEU A 26 6.22 -10.57 -1.80
C LEU A 26 6.26 -11.61 -2.92
N VAL A 27 7.42 -12.21 -3.16
CA VAL A 27 7.63 -13.32 -4.10
C VAL A 27 8.18 -14.52 -3.31
N GLY A 28 7.36 -15.57 -3.16
CA GLY A 28 7.71 -16.73 -2.36
C GLY A 28 7.91 -16.35 -0.87
N ASN A 29 9.14 -16.52 -0.38
CA ASN A 29 9.50 -16.18 1.01
C ASN A 29 10.24 -14.83 1.14
N GLN A 30 10.35 -14.05 0.07
CA GLN A 30 11.14 -12.82 0.06
C GLN A 30 10.30 -11.64 -0.41
N PHE A 31 10.42 -10.52 0.30
CA PHE A 31 9.98 -9.23 -0.17
C PHE A 31 11.06 -8.61 -1.06
N VAL A 32 10.68 -8.31 -2.29
CA VAL A 32 11.48 -7.58 -3.26
C VAL A 32 11.10 -6.11 -3.15
N LEU A 33 12.01 -5.31 -2.61
CA LEU A 33 11.91 -3.86 -2.56
C LEU A 33 12.72 -3.27 -3.71
N TYR A 34 12.12 -2.37 -4.49
CA TYR A 34 12.80 -1.69 -5.58
C TYR A 34 12.58 -0.19 -5.55
N GLY A 35 13.67 0.55 -5.74
CA GLY A 35 13.69 1.97 -6.02
C GLY A 35 13.21 2.87 -4.88
N GLY A 36 12.60 3.99 -5.26
CA GLY A 36 12.04 5.00 -4.36
C GLY A 36 12.89 6.28 -4.26
N SER A 37 12.46 7.19 -3.38
CA SER A 37 13.11 8.49 -3.18
C SER A 37 13.17 8.86 -1.71
N SER A 38 14.20 9.62 -1.32
CA SER A 38 14.40 10.14 0.04
C SER A 38 14.80 11.62 0.01
N ASN A 39 15.08 12.16 1.20
CA ASN A 39 15.52 13.54 1.38
C ASN A 39 14.53 14.55 0.78
N PHE A 40 13.28 14.51 1.25
CA PHE A 40 12.24 15.46 0.85
C PHE A 40 12.54 16.84 1.44
N ASP A 41 12.68 17.83 0.57
CA ASP A 41 12.84 19.23 0.92
C ASP A 41 11.47 19.93 0.91
N GLN A 42 11.11 20.53 2.04
CA GLN A 42 9.83 21.19 2.23
C GLN A 42 9.76 22.56 1.54
N GLU A 43 10.88 23.23 1.30
CA GLU A 43 10.91 24.54 0.63
C GLU A 43 10.71 24.38 -0.88
N THR A 44 11.43 23.44 -1.48
CA THR A 44 11.33 23.15 -2.92
C THR A 44 10.20 22.16 -3.25
N VAL A 45 9.64 21.48 -2.25
CA VAL A 45 8.60 20.45 -2.40
C VAL A 45 9.07 19.30 -3.30
N GLN A 46 10.34 18.91 -3.15
CA GLN A 46 10.98 17.91 -4.01
C GLN A 46 11.82 16.92 -3.21
N CYS A 47 11.83 15.65 -3.64
CA CYS A 47 12.79 14.67 -3.17
C CYS A 47 14.14 14.91 -3.85
N GLN A 48 15.22 14.97 -3.07
CA GLN A 48 16.56 15.28 -3.57
C GLN A 48 17.40 14.03 -3.84
N GLU A 49 16.98 12.86 -3.37
CA GLU A 49 17.72 11.61 -3.52
C GLU A 49 16.82 10.52 -4.11
N TYR A 50 17.34 9.82 -5.12
CA TYR A 50 16.65 8.77 -5.85
C TYR A 50 17.43 7.47 -5.77
N HIS A 51 16.70 6.38 -5.57
CA HIS A 51 17.26 5.05 -5.42
C HIS A 51 16.83 4.16 -6.60
N GLY A 52 17.77 3.38 -7.13
CA GLY A 52 17.53 2.38 -8.17
C GLY A 52 18.02 0.98 -7.78
N ASP A 53 18.24 0.76 -6.48
CA ASP A 53 18.70 -0.49 -5.90
C ASP A 53 17.54 -1.48 -5.65
N VAL A 54 17.90 -2.75 -5.49
CA VAL A 54 16.99 -3.84 -5.13
C VAL A 54 17.40 -4.38 -3.77
N HIS A 55 16.45 -4.49 -2.85
CA HIS A 55 16.65 -5.16 -1.56
C HIS A 55 15.77 -6.40 -1.49
N LEU A 56 16.35 -7.51 -1.07
CA LEU A 56 15.65 -8.76 -0.78
C LEU A 56 15.56 -8.89 0.74
N ILE A 57 14.33 -8.96 1.24
CA ILE A 57 14.05 -9.03 2.68
C ILE A 57 13.31 -10.34 2.93
N GLU A 58 13.87 -11.23 3.73
CA GLU A 58 13.19 -12.48 4.09
C GLU A 58 11.89 -12.19 4.85
N LYS A 59 10.83 -12.91 4.53
CA LYS A 59 9.52 -12.78 5.17
C LYS A 59 9.62 -12.89 6.68
N GLU A 60 10.44 -13.81 7.17
CA GLU A 60 10.67 -14.03 8.60
C GLU A 60 11.28 -12.81 9.30
N GLN A 61 12.10 -12.02 8.59
CA GLN A 61 12.67 -10.79 9.16
C GLN A 61 11.62 -9.69 9.31
N LEU A 62 10.66 -9.60 8.38
CA LEU A 62 9.54 -8.67 8.49
C LEU A 62 8.49 -9.11 9.51
N LEU A 63 8.35 -10.42 9.71
CA LEU A 63 7.46 -10.98 10.73
C LEU A 63 8.14 -11.09 12.11
N SER A 64 9.42 -10.75 12.21
CA SER A 64 10.09 -10.61 13.50
C SER A 64 9.62 -9.34 14.19
N GLY A 65 9.29 -9.39 15.48
CA GLY A 65 8.88 -8.17 16.17
C GLY A 65 7.99 -8.39 17.39
N LYS A 66 7.37 -7.31 17.84
CA LYS A 66 6.44 -7.31 18.98
C LYS A 66 5.05 -6.89 18.52
N SER A 67 4.04 -7.61 19.00
CA SER A 67 2.64 -7.20 18.84
C SER A 67 2.43 -5.84 19.51
N GLN A 68 1.69 -4.96 18.83
CA GLN A 68 1.23 -3.67 19.31
C GLN A 68 -0.24 -3.73 19.76
N GLY A 69 -0.87 -4.90 19.72
CA GLY A 69 -2.29 -5.07 19.99
C GLY A 69 -3.18 -4.74 18.77
N PRO A 70 -4.51 -4.79 18.94
CA PRO A 70 -5.47 -4.48 17.88
C PRO A 70 -5.38 -3.01 17.47
N ASP A 71 -5.89 -2.69 16.28
CA ASP A 71 -5.96 -1.30 15.81
C ASP A 71 -6.77 -0.45 16.81
N PRO A 72 -6.23 0.67 17.32
CA PRO A 72 -6.99 1.54 18.23
C PRO A 72 -8.23 2.17 17.57
N THR A 73 -8.31 2.13 16.23
CA THR A 73 -9.46 2.59 15.44
C THR A 73 -10.37 1.45 14.96
N ASP A 74 -10.06 0.19 15.28
CA ASP A 74 -10.96 -0.93 14.97
C ASP A 74 -12.23 -0.77 15.82
N VAL A 75 -13.32 -0.35 15.18
CA VAL A 75 -14.65 -0.38 15.79
C VAL A 75 -15.06 -1.86 15.81
N PRO A 76 -15.34 -2.46 16.98
CA PRO A 76 -15.75 -3.85 17.02
C PRO A 76 -16.99 -4.04 16.13
N PRO A 77 -17.10 -5.15 15.39
CA PRO A 77 -18.27 -5.40 14.56
C PRO A 77 -19.52 -5.27 15.45
N VAL A 78 -20.45 -4.41 15.04
CA VAL A 78 -21.72 -4.19 15.73
C VAL A 78 -22.32 -5.56 16.03
N ALA A 79 -22.56 -5.84 17.31
CA ALA A 79 -23.17 -7.10 17.71
C ALA A 79 -24.49 -7.27 16.96
N VAL A 80 -24.54 -8.27 16.08
CA VAL A 80 -25.76 -8.65 15.38
C VAL A 80 -26.72 -9.17 16.45
N GLN A 81 -27.53 -8.29 17.01
CA GLN A 81 -28.67 -8.69 17.83
C GLN A 81 -29.53 -9.56 16.91
N GLY A 82 -29.71 -10.83 17.28
CA GLY A 82 -30.38 -11.83 16.46
C GLY A 82 -31.75 -11.34 16.00
N LEU A 83 -31.80 -10.82 14.78
CA LEU A 83 -33.05 -10.46 14.13
C LEU A 83 -33.67 -11.76 13.65
N SER A 84 -34.80 -12.10 14.29
CA SER A 84 -35.70 -13.18 13.91
C SER A 84 -35.95 -13.12 12.40
N MET A 85 -35.55 -14.18 11.69
CA MET A 85 -35.71 -14.30 10.24
C MET A 85 -37.18 -14.34 9.87
N THR A 86 -37.73 -13.23 9.37
CA THR A 86 -38.85 -13.28 8.44
C THR A 86 -38.37 -12.84 7.07
N SER A 87 -38.54 -13.76 6.13
CA SER A 87 -38.11 -13.68 4.74
C SER A 87 -38.65 -12.43 4.04
N ARG A 88 -37.77 -11.72 3.33
CA ARG A 88 -37.98 -11.28 1.93
C ARG A 88 -36.63 -10.93 1.31
N ALA A 89 -36.42 -11.40 0.08
CA ALA A 89 -35.18 -11.24 -0.67
C ALA A 89 -34.85 -9.75 -0.90
N ALA A 90 -33.61 -9.37 -0.59
CA ALA A 90 -33.03 -8.08 -0.96
C ALA A 90 -31.95 -8.32 -2.02
N THR A 91 -32.03 -7.57 -3.12
CA THR A 91 -31.16 -7.64 -4.29
C THR A 91 -29.72 -7.26 -3.92
N VAL A 92 -28.75 -8.05 -4.38
CA VAL A 92 -27.32 -7.74 -4.29
C VAL A 92 -27.04 -6.54 -5.19
N GLN A 93 -26.45 -5.48 -4.63
CA GLN A 93 -25.94 -4.38 -5.43
C GLN A 93 -24.48 -4.70 -5.76
N GLU A 94 -24.21 -4.99 -7.04
CA GLU A 94 -22.86 -5.13 -7.59
C GLU A 94 -22.11 -3.81 -7.43
N CYS A 95 -20.82 -3.89 -7.06
CA CYS A 95 -19.94 -2.73 -7.02
C CYS A 95 -19.63 -2.30 -8.46
N GLU A 96 -19.93 -1.05 -8.82
CA GLU A 96 -19.61 -0.49 -10.13
C GLU A 96 -18.09 -0.34 -10.29
N THR A 97 -17.61 -0.66 -11.50
CA THR A 97 -16.23 -0.47 -11.93
C THR A 97 -15.89 1.01 -11.98
N ILE A 98 -14.70 1.38 -11.47
CA ILE A 98 -14.13 2.71 -11.61
C ILE A 98 -13.99 3.01 -13.10
N GLU A 99 -14.67 4.05 -13.58
CA GLU A 99 -14.47 4.55 -14.94
C GLU A 99 -13.06 5.15 -15.05
N GLU A 100 -12.31 4.68 -16.03
CA GLU A 100 -11.03 5.26 -16.43
C GLU A 100 -11.33 6.63 -17.06
N GLU A 101 -10.94 7.73 -16.41
CA GLU A 101 -10.90 9.04 -17.08
C GLU A 101 -9.67 9.07 -18.01
N ASP A 102 -9.91 8.69 -19.27
CA ASP A 102 -9.06 9.02 -20.41
C ASP A 102 -9.03 10.54 -20.57
N SER A 103 -7.94 11.18 -20.14
CA SER A 103 -7.64 12.55 -20.51
C SER A 103 -6.37 12.56 -21.34
N SER A 104 -6.53 12.11 -22.57
CA SER A 104 -5.58 12.35 -23.66
C SER A 104 -5.82 13.75 -24.25
N GLU A 105 -4.96 14.70 -23.91
CA GLU A 105 -4.69 15.86 -24.77
C GLU A 105 -3.25 15.74 -25.31
N TYR A 106 -3.12 15.02 -26.43
CA TYR A 106 -1.95 15.10 -27.31
C TYR A 106 -2.12 16.36 -28.15
N GLU A 107 -1.34 17.41 -27.89
CA GLU A 107 -1.25 18.59 -28.76
C GLU A 107 -0.32 18.27 -29.94
N GLU A 108 -0.89 18.17 -31.13
CA GLU A 108 -0.15 18.02 -32.39
C GLU A 108 0.40 19.40 -32.82
N SER A 109 1.60 19.75 -32.36
CA SER A 109 2.31 20.94 -32.83
C SER A 109 2.78 20.74 -34.27
N SER A 110 1.94 21.15 -35.20
CA SER A 110 2.27 21.33 -36.61
C SER A 110 3.21 22.52 -36.78
N ASP A 111 4.52 22.27 -36.81
CA ASP A 111 5.48 23.18 -37.45
C ASP A 111 6.00 22.52 -38.73
N GLU A 112 5.21 22.68 -39.79
CA GLU A 112 5.66 22.61 -41.17
C GLU A 112 6.03 24.04 -41.61
N GLN A 113 7.10 24.15 -42.42
CA GLN A 113 7.68 25.34 -43.11
C GLN A 113 8.93 25.90 -42.39
N GLN A 114 10.13 25.94 -42.97
CA GLN A 114 10.59 25.86 -44.37
C GLN A 114 12.06 25.44 -44.41
#